data_AF-A0A9P1DR40-F1
#
_entry.id   AF-A0A9P1DR40-F1
#
_cell.length_a   1.000
_cell.length_b   1.000
_cell.length_c   1.000
_cell.angle_alpha   90.00
_cell.angle_beta   90.00
_cell.angle_gamma   90.00
#
_symmetry.space_group_name_H-M   'P 1'
#
loop_
_entity.id
_entity.type
_entity.pdbx_description
1 polymer ?
#
loop_
_entity_poly.entity_id
_entity_poly.type
_entity_poly.pdbx_seq_one_letter_code
_entity_poly.pdbx_strand_id
1 'polypeptide(L)'
;MARRFFGMGASPAAVAVADAAPSWEDLKARLDSEAPPELKDFRSGLAKGEVANAMANLRVFDKDAETAQKVTLYRDSASWCPYCHKVWMLLEEKQIPYNVKRVNMACYGQKPPDFLALQPNGQIPVAVIDGTVLRSSDAIIDRILQMPGASPEIDQELDPFDHPQSTNLLRLERVLFSTWLGWLCRGGGRSDFERTLRKVEDTLSENGGPFFLGERFSLVDIMYTPFIERAVASLAYFKGYNIREKLMFPAINRWFDAMETRSSYRATKSDYYTHAHDLPPQLGGCQSESGGESVRKAIDGGDWQLPLAKSIEPEWSWISARDARLEAAERIIHNHEAVARFAARAKSGPGFPPAWAELADPNAQAAEKWVPIMDVFLRHAVNLLMAGDAAAADRDESTVERAAAWAAAEESLKSLKREDREDLAECLRYLQQRVGVPRDMSLNAARRLRAELGKLAT
;
A
#
# COMPACT_ATOMS: atom_id res chain seq x y z
N MET A 1 56.65 -3.47 1.95
CA MET A 1 55.55 -3.16 2.90
C MET A 1 55.38 -1.65 2.95
N ALA A 2 54.35 -1.10 2.32
CA ALA A 2 53.97 0.30 2.47
C ALA A 2 52.53 0.33 3.00
N ARG A 3 52.38 0.69 4.28
CA ARG A 3 51.07 0.87 4.91
C ARG A 3 50.44 2.15 4.36
N ARG A 4 49.38 2.03 3.56
CA ARG A 4 48.47 3.14 3.27
C ARG A 4 47.67 3.41 4.56
N PHE A 5 47.90 4.58 5.15
CA PHE A 5 47.00 5.13 6.15
C PHE A 5 45.70 5.52 5.45
N PHE A 6 44.61 4.81 5.76
CA PHE A 6 43.27 5.32 5.51
C PHE A 6 43.03 6.44 6.51
N GLY A 7 42.96 7.68 6.03
CA GLY A 7 42.45 8.79 6.81
C GLY A 7 41.03 8.45 7.23
N MET A 8 40.75 8.50 8.53
CA MET A 8 39.40 8.63 9.05
C MET A 8 38.79 9.88 8.39
N GLY A 9 37.88 9.68 7.44
CA GLY A 9 37.12 10.77 6.86
C GLY A 9 36.36 11.48 7.98
N ALA A 10 36.53 12.80 8.08
CA ALA A 10 35.70 13.62 8.94
C ALA A 10 34.23 13.32 8.63
N SER A 11 33.42 13.08 9.66
CA SER A 11 31.97 13.00 9.50
C SER A 11 31.51 14.28 8.78
N PRO A 12 30.72 14.19 7.70
CA PRO A 12 30.24 15.37 7.00
C PRO A 12 29.61 16.33 8.02
N ALA A 13 30.02 17.60 8.00
CA ALA A 13 29.43 18.60 8.90
C ALA A 13 27.91 18.63 8.67
N ALA A 14 27.13 18.52 9.75
CA ALA A 14 25.68 18.56 9.69
C ALA A 14 25.22 19.89 9.06
N VAL A 15 24.14 19.84 8.27
CA VAL A 15 23.53 21.06 7.72
C VAL A 15 22.96 21.89 8.86
N ALA A 16 23.34 23.16 8.93
CA ALA A 16 22.76 24.08 9.91
C ALA A 16 21.34 24.46 9.49
N VAL A 17 20.37 24.27 10.38
CA VAL A 17 18.95 24.61 10.21
C VAL A 17 18.42 25.15 11.53
N ALA A 18 17.58 26.18 11.47
CA ALA A 18 16.79 26.59 12.63
C ALA A 18 15.70 25.54 12.86
N ASP A 19 15.68 24.95 14.05
CA ASP A 19 14.68 23.96 14.43
C ASP A 19 13.51 24.63 15.14
N ALA A 20 12.52 25.06 14.36
CA ALA A 20 11.26 25.59 14.89
C ALA A 20 10.15 24.52 14.96
N ALA A 21 10.47 23.25 14.71
CA ALA A 21 9.48 22.18 14.79
C ALA A 21 9.23 21.77 16.25
N PRO A 22 8.00 21.37 16.62
CA PRO A 22 7.75 20.71 17.90
C PRO A 22 8.63 19.48 18.06
N SER A 23 8.90 19.04 19.29
CA SER A 23 9.65 17.81 19.52
C SER A 23 8.82 16.56 19.16
N TRP A 24 9.49 15.42 18.93
CA TRP A 24 8.77 14.15 18.76
C TRP A 24 7.94 13.77 20.00
N GLU A 25 8.40 14.14 21.20
CA GLU A 25 7.67 13.91 22.45
C GLU A 25 6.37 14.73 22.49
N ASP A 26 6.42 16.01 22.11
CA ASP A 26 5.24 16.88 22.03
C ASP A 26 4.24 16.38 20.98
N LEU A 27 4.73 16.00 19.79
CA LEU A 27 3.89 15.46 18.71
C LEU A 27 3.24 14.15 19.13
N LYS A 28 3.97 13.27 19.81
CA LYS A 28 3.44 12.02 20.33
C LYS A 28 2.39 12.28 21.41
N ALA A 29 2.66 13.17 22.37
CA ALA A 29 1.70 13.52 23.42
C ALA A 29 0.41 14.12 22.84
N ARG A 30 0.54 14.99 21.83
CA ARG A 30 -0.59 15.52 21.08
C ARG A 30 -1.37 14.39 20.39
N LEU A 31 -0.70 13.47 19.70
CA LEU A 31 -1.35 12.34 19.03
C LEU A 31 -2.08 11.45 20.04
N ASP A 32 -1.46 11.14 21.18
CA ASP A 32 -2.06 10.31 22.23
C ASP A 32 -3.32 10.98 22.82
N SER A 33 -3.40 12.31 22.81
CA SER A 33 -4.58 13.06 23.25
C SER A 33 -5.71 13.08 22.21
N GLU A 34 -5.37 13.26 20.92
CA GLU A 34 -6.34 13.47 19.84
C GLU A 34 -6.77 12.17 19.11
N ALA A 35 -5.95 11.13 19.11
CA ALA A 35 -6.19 9.91 18.34
C ALA A 35 -7.53 9.25 18.73
N PRO A 36 -8.31 8.72 17.76
CA PRO A 36 -9.45 7.87 18.10
C PRO A 36 -8.97 6.56 18.77
N PRO A 37 -9.82 5.88 19.57
CA PRO A 37 -9.45 4.65 20.28
C PRO A 37 -8.79 3.60 19.38
N GLU A 38 -9.31 3.39 18.18
CA GLU A 38 -8.80 2.42 17.21
C GLU A 38 -7.34 2.70 16.81
N LEU A 39 -6.96 3.98 16.73
CA LEU A 39 -5.59 4.37 16.40
C LEU A 39 -4.66 4.29 17.61
N LYS A 40 -5.15 4.58 18.83
CA LYS A 40 -4.37 4.42 20.08
C LYS A 40 -4.01 2.95 20.31
N ASP A 41 -4.98 2.07 20.10
CA ASP A 41 -4.82 0.63 20.32
C ASP A 41 -4.16 -0.09 19.14
N PHE A 42 -4.02 0.57 17.99
CA PHE A 42 -3.55 -0.01 16.73
C PHE A 42 -2.30 -0.89 16.87
N ARG A 43 -1.22 -0.34 17.47
CA ARG A 43 0.06 -1.06 17.61
C ARG A 43 -0.04 -2.24 18.57
N SER A 44 -0.76 -2.07 19.69
CA SER A 44 -1.04 -3.15 20.63
C SER A 44 -1.87 -4.25 19.95
N GLY A 45 -2.92 -3.88 19.21
CA GLY A 45 -3.78 -4.81 18.48
C GLY A 45 -3.03 -5.56 17.38
N LEU A 46 -2.08 -4.93 16.69
CA LEU A 46 -1.18 -5.63 15.76
C LEU A 46 -0.32 -6.68 16.47
N ALA A 47 0.24 -6.35 17.63
CA ALA A 47 1.09 -7.25 18.41
C ALA A 47 0.29 -8.44 18.98
N LYS A 48 -0.96 -8.20 19.39
CA LYS A 48 -1.89 -9.23 19.88
C LYS A 48 -2.54 -10.04 18.76
N GLY A 49 -2.41 -9.60 17.51
CA GLY A 49 -3.01 -10.26 16.35
C GLY A 49 -4.52 -10.01 16.18
N GLU A 50 -5.03 -8.93 16.76
CA GLU A 50 -6.44 -8.53 16.75
C GLU A 50 -6.78 -7.71 15.50
N VAL A 51 -5.81 -7.01 14.91
CA VAL A 51 -6.00 -6.11 13.78
C VAL A 51 -5.50 -6.72 12.46
N ALA A 52 -6.37 -6.77 11.45
CA ALA A 52 -5.98 -7.07 10.07
C ALA A 52 -5.30 -5.85 9.43
N ASN A 53 -4.02 -5.97 9.07
CA ASN A 53 -3.26 -4.91 8.43
C ASN A 53 -2.00 -5.45 7.73
N ALA A 54 -1.48 -4.72 6.74
CA ALA A 54 -0.22 -5.03 6.08
C ALA A 54 0.99 -5.18 7.02
N MET A 55 0.97 -4.49 8.17
CA MET A 55 2.00 -4.54 9.21
C MET A 55 1.84 -5.69 10.22
N ALA A 56 0.71 -6.41 10.22
CA ALA A 56 0.49 -7.53 11.13
C ALA A 56 1.45 -8.70 10.83
N ASN A 57 2.07 -9.24 11.88
CA ASN A 57 2.86 -10.48 11.82
C ASN A 57 2.10 -11.70 12.36
N LEU A 58 0.97 -11.45 13.00
CA LEU A 58 0.16 -12.43 13.70
C LEU A 58 -1.30 -12.04 13.49
N ARG A 59 -2.16 -13.04 13.30
CA ARG A 59 -3.61 -12.90 13.28
C ARG A 59 -4.22 -14.05 14.07
N VAL A 60 -5.03 -13.71 15.07
CA VAL A 60 -5.65 -14.67 15.98
C VAL A 60 -7.18 -14.55 16.03
N PHE A 61 -7.75 -13.45 15.54
CA PHE A 61 -9.20 -13.19 15.59
C PHE A 61 -9.69 -13.20 17.04
N ASP A 62 -10.68 -14.04 17.36
CA ASP A 62 -11.22 -14.32 18.69
C ASP A 62 -10.58 -15.55 19.35
N LYS A 63 -9.52 -16.11 18.73
CA LYS A 63 -8.83 -17.33 19.16
C LYS A 63 -7.51 -16.99 19.88
N ASP A 64 -6.95 -17.99 20.53
CA ASP A 64 -5.68 -17.95 21.25
C ASP A 64 -4.47 -18.04 20.31
N ALA A 65 -3.39 -17.31 20.62
CA ALA A 65 -2.20 -17.21 19.77
C ALA A 65 -1.51 -18.55 19.47
N GLU A 66 -1.68 -19.56 20.32
CA GLU A 66 -1.18 -20.92 20.09
C GLU A 66 -1.80 -21.56 18.83
N THR A 67 -3.04 -21.20 18.49
CA THR A 67 -3.72 -21.73 17.31
C THR A 67 -3.06 -21.26 16.00
N ALA A 68 -2.41 -20.08 16.00
CA ALA A 68 -1.69 -19.55 14.85
C ALA A 68 -0.39 -20.31 14.55
N GLN A 69 0.13 -21.12 15.47
CA GLN A 69 1.37 -21.90 15.26
C GLN A 69 1.27 -22.90 14.10
N LYS A 70 0.04 -23.28 13.73
CA LYS A 70 -0.23 -24.25 12.66
C LYS A 70 -0.08 -23.66 11.26
N VAL A 71 -0.21 -22.35 11.11
CA VAL A 71 -0.21 -21.69 9.79
C VAL A 71 0.82 -20.56 9.78
N THR A 72 1.80 -20.66 8.88
CA THR A 72 2.71 -19.55 8.57
C THR A 72 2.60 -19.20 7.09
N LEU A 73 2.16 -17.98 6.79
CA LEU A 73 2.14 -17.42 5.44
C LEU A 73 3.41 -16.60 5.17
N TYR A 74 4.17 -17.01 4.17
CA TYR A 74 5.25 -16.21 3.60
C TYR A 74 4.69 -15.35 2.45
N ARG A 75 4.69 -14.03 2.63
CA ARG A 75 4.21 -13.06 1.63
C ARG A 75 5.18 -11.91 1.44
N ASP A 76 4.99 -11.13 0.38
CA ASP A 76 5.87 -10.01 0.10
C ASP A 76 5.81 -8.93 1.18
N SER A 77 6.90 -8.22 1.45
CA SER A 77 6.91 -7.15 2.48
C SER A 77 6.00 -5.96 2.16
N ALA A 78 5.59 -5.79 0.91
CA ALA A 78 4.90 -4.59 0.44
C ALA A 78 3.38 -4.73 0.30
N SER A 79 2.83 -5.95 0.40
CA SER A 79 1.42 -6.28 0.16
C SER A 79 1.00 -6.12 -1.31
N TRP A 80 1.94 -6.27 -2.24
CA TRP A 80 1.77 -5.99 -3.66
C TRP A 80 1.64 -7.25 -4.52
N CYS A 81 1.93 -8.43 -3.98
CA CYS A 81 1.78 -9.67 -4.73
C CYS A 81 0.29 -10.05 -4.87
N PRO A 82 -0.26 -10.15 -6.09
CA PRO A 82 -1.68 -10.51 -6.28
C PRO A 82 -2.01 -11.91 -5.77
N TYR A 83 -1.04 -12.85 -5.82
CA TYR A 83 -1.24 -14.21 -5.34
C TYR A 83 -1.23 -14.30 -3.81
N CYS A 84 -0.41 -13.48 -3.13
CA CYS A 84 -0.45 -13.36 -1.67
C CYS A 84 -1.76 -12.73 -1.21
N HIS A 85 -2.28 -11.76 -1.97
CA HIS A 85 -3.56 -11.09 -1.69
C HIS A 85 -4.72 -12.10 -1.60
N LYS A 86 -4.81 -13.06 -2.53
CA LYS A 86 -5.83 -14.13 -2.52
C LYS A 86 -5.80 -14.96 -1.24
N VAL A 87 -4.61 -15.47 -0.91
CA VAL A 87 -4.40 -16.31 0.27
C VAL A 87 -4.69 -15.54 1.56
N TRP A 88 -4.23 -14.29 1.63
CA TRP A 88 -4.42 -13.44 2.79
C TRP A 88 -5.92 -13.16 3.01
N MET A 89 -6.65 -12.76 1.98
CA MET A 89 -8.10 -12.57 2.10
C MET A 89 -8.82 -13.85 2.52
N LEU A 90 -8.48 -15.00 1.94
CA LEU A 90 -9.13 -16.26 2.31
C LEU A 90 -8.89 -16.64 3.78
N LEU A 91 -7.68 -16.40 4.32
CA LEU A 91 -7.39 -16.61 5.75
C LEU A 91 -8.20 -15.68 6.65
N GLU A 92 -8.33 -14.40 6.27
CA GLU A 92 -9.15 -13.42 7.00
C GLU A 92 -10.63 -13.77 6.98
N GLU A 93 -11.15 -14.16 5.82
CA GLU A 93 -12.56 -14.49 5.63
C GLU A 93 -12.95 -15.81 6.32
N LYS A 94 -12.08 -16.83 6.28
CA LYS A 94 -12.27 -18.06 7.08
C LYS A 94 -11.98 -17.87 8.57
N GLN A 95 -11.37 -16.75 8.97
CA GLN A 95 -10.90 -16.52 10.34
C GLN A 95 -10.00 -17.65 10.87
N ILE A 96 -9.05 -18.09 10.03
CA ILE A 96 -8.04 -19.09 10.39
C ILE A 96 -6.83 -18.36 10.97
N PRO A 97 -6.44 -18.58 12.24
CA PRO A 97 -5.27 -17.95 12.83
C PRO A 97 -3.97 -18.29 12.09
N TYR A 98 -3.10 -17.30 11.91
CA TYR A 98 -1.86 -17.47 11.15
C TYR A 98 -0.77 -16.48 11.56
N ASN A 99 0.46 -16.89 11.33
CA ASN A 99 1.64 -16.05 11.37
C ASN A 99 2.01 -15.56 9.97
N VAL A 100 2.61 -14.37 9.88
CA VAL A 100 3.14 -13.82 8.64
C VAL A 100 4.67 -13.71 8.73
N LYS A 101 5.35 -14.24 7.72
CA LYS A 101 6.77 -13.98 7.48
C LYS A 101 6.93 -13.18 6.19
N ARG A 102 7.53 -12.00 6.31
CA ARG A 102 7.75 -11.12 5.15
C ARG A 102 9.02 -11.50 4.41
N VAL A 103 8.92 -11.55 3.08
CA VAL A 103 10.04 -11.77 2.18
C VAL A 103 10.01 -10.72 1.07
N ASN A 104 11.17 -10.34 0.53
CA ASN A 104 11.20 -9.40 -0.59
C ASN A 104 10.61 -10.04 -1.85
N MET A 105 9.98 -9.26 -2.73
CA MET A 105 9.77 -9.70 -4.11
C MET A 105 11.11 -9.69 -4.85
N ALA A 106 11.24 -10.52 -5.90
CA ALA A 106 12.49 -10.62 -6.66
C ALA A 106 12.94 -9.27 -7.24
N CYS A 107 12.01 -8.43 -7.68
CA CYS A 107 12.29 -7.09 -8.21
C CYS A 107 12.73 -6.06 -7.14
N TYR A 108 12.57 -6.38 -5.85
CA TYR A 108 12.88 -5.50 -4.71
C TYR A 108 14.10 -5.94 -3.91
N GLY A 109 14.84 -6.95 -4.37
CA GLY A 109 16.09 -7.37 -3.76
C GLY A 109 16.20 -8.85 -3.46
N GLN A 110 17.29 -9.17 -2.77
CA GLN A 110 17.61 -10.55 -2.40
C GLN A 110 16.58 -11.12 -1.42
N LYS A 111 16.34 -12.43 -1.57
CA LYS A 111 15.50 -13.20 -0.67
C LYS A 111 16.35 -13.86 0.41
N PRO A 112 15.85 -13.97 1.65
CA PRO A 112 16.55 -14.67 2.73
C PRO A 112 16.94 -16.11 2.32
N PRO A 113 18.17 -16.59 2.62
CA PRO A 113 18.61 -17.93 2.25
C PRO A 113 17.76 -19.07 2.80
N ASP A 114 17.24 -18.91 4.02
CA ASP A 114 16.31 -19.82 4.67
C ASP A 114 14.97 -19.91 3.91
N PHE A 115 14.47 -18.79 3.37
CA PHE A 115 13.32 -18.81 2.47
C PHE A 115 13.63 -19.52 1.15
N LEU A 116 14.81 -19.32 0.57
CA LEU A 116 15.20 -20.00 -0.68
C LEU A 116 15.40 -21.50 -0.49
N ALA A 117 15.87 -21.95 0.68
CA ALA A 117 15.89 -23.37 1.03
C ALA A 117 14.46 -23.95 1.09
N LEU A 118 13.49 -23.16 1.58
CA LEU A 118 12.08 -23.54 1.58
C LEU A 118 11.48 -23.54 0.18
N GLN A 119 11.78 -22.53 -0.63
CA GLN A 119 11.24 -22.30 -1.97
C GLN A 119 12.36 -21.91 -2.95
N PRO A 120 12.98 -22.91 -3.61
CA PRO A 120 14.16 -22.69 -4.45
C PRO A 120 13.93 -21.75 -5.64
N ASN A 121 12.70 -21.63 -6.15
CA ASN A 121 12.39 -20.70 -7.24
C ASN A 121 12.11 -19.26 -6.75
N GLY A 122 12.11 -19.02 -5.44
CA GLY A 122 11.86 -17.73 -4.81
C GLY A 122 10.43 -17.18 -4.94
N GLN A 123 9.49 -17.92 -5.51
CA GLN A 123 8.11 -17.46 -5.70
C GLN A 123 7.33 -17.36 -4.40
N ILE A 124 6.32 -16.51 -4.38
CA ILE A 124 5.40 -16.31 -3.26
C ILE A 124 3.96 -16.32 -3.81
N PRO A 125 2.95 -16.67 -3.00
CA PRO A 125 3.05 -17.06 -1.58
C PRO A 125 3.65 -18.45 -1.38
N VAL A 126 4.15 -18.68 -0.16
CA VAL A 126 4.43 -20.01 0.39
C VAL A 126 3.69 -20.10 1.72
N ALA A 127 3.09 -21.23 2.04
CA ALA A 127 2.53 -21.47 3.37
C ALA A 127 3.14 -22.72 3.99
N VAL A 128 3.32 -22.70 5.31
CA VAL A 128 3.56 -23.90 6.11
C VAL A 128 2.31 -24.14 6.92
N ILE A 129 1.61 -25.23 6.65
CA ILE A 129 0.35 -25.61 7.30
C ILE A 129 0.53 -26.99 7.92
N ASP A 130 0.41 -27.08 9.26
CA ASP A 130 0.65 -28.30 10.03
C ASP A 130 2.00 -28.98 9.67
N GLY A 131 3.06 -28.17 9.52
CA GLY A 131 4.39 -28.62 9.12
C GLY A 131 4.57 -28.93 7.63
N THR A 132 3.49 -28.92 6.83
CA THR A 132 3.55 -29.16 5.38
C THR A 132 3.83 -27.88 4.61
N VAL A 133 4.86 -27.91 3.75
CA VAL A 133 5.25 -26.76 2.92
C VAL A 133 4.48 -26.75 1.60
N LEU A 134 3.65 -25.73 1.39
CA LEU A 134 2.86 -25.50 0.19
C LEU A 134 3.43 -24.31 -0.59
N ARG A 135 3.75 -24.54 -1.87
CA ARG A 135 4.63 -23.67 -2.69
C ARG A 135 3.92 -22.89 -3.80
N SER A 136 2.61 -23.07 -3.96
CA SER A 136 1.80 -22.35 -4.94
C SER A 136 0.53 -21.82 -4.27
N SER A 137 0.02 -20.69 -4.75
CA SER A 137 -1.24 -20.13 -4.22
C SER A 137 -2.39 -21.13 -4.33
N ASP A 138 -2.50 -21.87 -5.43
CA ASP A 138 -3.59 -22.83 -5.66
C ASP A 138 -3.55 -23.95 -4.60
N ALA A 139 -2.38 -24.54 -4.33
CA ALA A 139 -2.25 -25.58 -3.31
C ALA A 139 -2.50 -25.06 -1.88
N ILE A 140 -2.14 -23.80 -1.61
CA ILE A 140 -2.39 -23.16 -0.32
C ILE A 140 -3.90 -22.92 -0.15
N ILE A 141 -4.57 -22.38 -1.16
CA ILE A 141 -6.01 -22.14 -1.17
C ILE A 141 -6.77 -23.46 -0.98
N ASP A 142 -6.42 -24.51 -1.72
CA ASP A 142 -7.05 -25.83 -1.60
C ASP A 142 -6.93 -26.39 -0.17
N ARG A 143 -5.74 -26.25 0.44
CA ARG A 143 -5.54 -26.68 1.83
C ARG A 143 -6.38 -25.86 2.80
N ILE A 144 -6.44 -24.54 2.62
CA ILE A 144 -7.21 -23.62 3.49
C ILE A 144 -8.70 -23.90 3.41
N LEU A 145 -9.25 -24.18 2.22
CA LEU A 145 -10.67 -24.53 2.06
C LEU A 145 -11.07 -25.76 2.88
N GLN A 146 -10.17 -26.77 2.94
CA GLN A 146 -10.36 -28.01 3.69
C GLN A 146 -10.17 -27.85 5.22
N MET A 147 -9.66 -26.69 5.67
CA MET A 147 -9.53 -26.40 7.10
C MET A 147 -10.83 -25.83 7.64
N PRO A 148 -11.23 -26.20 8.88
CA PRO A 148 -12.38 -25.58 9.52
C PRO A 148 -12.09 -24.11 9.80
N GLY A 149 -13.00 -23.23 9.37
CA GLY A 149 -12.94 -21.79 9.62
C GLY A 149 -13.46 -21.41 11.00
N ALA A 150 -14.08 -20.23 11.10
CA ALA A 150 -14.80 -19.82 12.31
C ALA A 150 -16.13 -20.57 12.50
N SER A 151 -16.82 -20.94 11.41
CA SER A 151 -18.04 -21.75 11.49
C SER A 151 -18.29 -22.56 10.21
N PRO A 152 -19.12 -23.62 10.26
CA PRO A 152 -19.54 -24.37 9.06
C PRO A 152 -20.24 -23.49 8.01
N GLU A 153 -20.98 -22.47 8.43
CA GLU A 153 -21.65 -21.52 7.53
C GLU A 153 -20.63 -20.70 6.74
N ILE A 154 -19.57 -20.20 7.38
CA ILE A 154 -18.46 -19.50 6.70
C ILE A 154 -17.75 -20.45 5.73
N ASP A 155 -17.52 -21.69 6.15
CA ASP A 155 -16.88 -22.70 5.31
C ASP A 155 -17.72 -23.00 4.07
N GLN A 156 -19.02 -23.13 4.24
CA GLN A 156 -19.98 -23.32 3.16
C GLN A 156 -20.07 -22.08 2.26
N GLU A 157 -20.19 -20.88 2.81
CA GLU A 157 -20.28 -19.64 2.03
C GLU A 157 -19.05 -19.44 1.12
N LEU A 158 -17.86 -19.76 1.63
CA LEU A 158 -16.62 -19.56 0.87
C LEU A 158 -16.32 -20.65 -0.16
N ASP A 159 -16.80 -21.89 0.03
CA ASP A 159 -16.56 -23.01 -0.89
C ASP A 159 -17.35 -22.87 -2.19
N PRO A 160 -16.73 -22.44 -3.31
CA PRO A 160 -17.49 -22.14 -4.51
C PRO A 160 -17.95 -23.41 -5.23
N PHE A 161 -17.44 -24.60 -4.90
CA PHE A 161 -17.58 -25.80 -5.74
C PHE A 161 -18.92 -26.51 -5.60
N ASP A 162 -19.76 -26.08 -4.67
CA ASP A 162 -21.17 -26.46 -4.59
C ASP A 162 -22.04 -25.77 -5.67
N HIS A 163 -21.53 -24.73 -6.34
CA HIS A 163 -22.26 -23.97 -7.34
C HIS A 163 -21.82 -24.32 -8.78
N PRO A 164 -22.76 -24.63 -9.70
CA PRO A 164 -22.44 -25.15 -11.04
C PRO A 164 -21.68 -24.16 -11.94
N GLN A 165 -21.78 -22.85 -11.68
CA GLN A 165 -21.08 -21.83 -12.48
C GLN A 165 -19.62 -21.62 -12.07
N SER A 166 -19.20 -22.08 -10.89
CA SER A 166 -17.90 -21.69 -10.29
C SER A 166 -16.70 -22.06 -11.14
N THR A 167 -16.71 -23.23 -11.77
CA THR A 167 -15.62 -23.63 -12.68
C THR A 167 -15.50 -22.68 -13.88
N ASN A 168 -16.62 -22.22 -14.44
CA ASN A 168 -16.62 -21.29 -15.56
C ASN A 168 -16.20 -19.89 -15.14
N LEU A 169 -16.60 -19.43 -13.95
CA LEU A 169 -16.18 -18.16 -13.37
C LEU A 169 -14.67 -18.13 -13.11
N LEU A 170 -14.11 -19.16 -12.49
CA LEU A 170 -12.67 -19.25 -12.24
C LEU A 170 -11.86 -19.34 -13.56
N ARG A 171 -12.42 -19.93 -14.62
CA ARG A 171 -11.82 -19.88 -15.96
C ARG A 171 -11.89 -18.48 -16.56
N LEU A 172 -13.01 -17.79 -16.42
CA LEU A 172 -13.19 -16.42 -16.91
C LEU A 172 -12.23 -15.45 -16.22
N GLU A 173 -11.96 -15.62 -14.91
CA GLU A 173 -10.95 -14.87 -14.18
C GLU A 173 -9.56 -14.98 -14.83
N ARG A 174 -9.13 -16.19 -15.21
CA ARG A 174 -7.84 -16.42 -15.86
C ARG A 174 -7.77 -15.77 -17.24
N VAL A 175 -8.88 -15.76 -17.98
CA VAL A 175 -8.99 -15.09 -19.29
C VAL A 175 -8.94 -13.57 -19.10
N LEU A 176 -9.63 -13.02 -18.10
CA LEU A 176 -9.57 -11.60 -17.75
C LEU A 176 -8.14 -11.17 -17.44
N PHE A 177 -7.46 -11.91 -16.56
CA PHE A 177 -6.05 -11.68 -16.23
C PHE A 177 -5.16 -11.69 -17.48
N SER A 178 -5.31 -12.70 -18.33
CA SER A 178 -4.48 -12.87 -19.53
C SER A 178 -4.69 -11.75 -20.55
N THR A 179 -5.95 -11.36 -20.80
CA THR A 179 -6.28 -10.28 -21.73
C THR A 179 -5.89 -8.90 -21.19
N TRP A 180 -6.03 -8.66 -19.89
CA TRP A 180 -5.53 -7.47 -19.22
C TRP A 180 -4.02 -7.33 -19.38
N LEU A 181 -3.25 -8.36 -19.02
CA LEU A 181 -1.79 -8.33 -19.17
C LEU A 181 -1.36 -8.17 -20.63
N GLY A 182 -2.07 -8.81 -21.56
CA GLY A 182 -1.85 -8.64 -23.01
C GLY A 182 -1.91 -7.17 -23.42
N TRP A 183 -2.97 -6.47 -23.04
CA TRP A 183 -3.13 -5.06 -23.36
C TRP A 183 -2.16 -4.15 -22.59
N LEU A 184 -2.02 -4.36 -21.30
CA LEU A 184 -1.17 -3.54 -20.44
C LEU A 184 0.30 -3.58 -20.88
N CYS A 185 0.85 -4.78 -21.14
CA CYS A 185 2.28 -4.96 -21.37
C CYS A 185 2.70 -4.92 -22.85
N ARG A 186 1.80 -5.26 -23.79
CA ARG A 186 2.16 -5.43 -25.22
C ARG A 186 1.57 -4.37 -26.16
N GLY A 187 0.63 -3.54 -25.68
CA GLY A 187 0.05 -2.45 -26.48
C GLY A 187 -1.01 -2.86 -27.49
N GLY A 188 -1.42 -4.13 -27.51
CA GLY A 188 -2.49 -4.66 -28.34
C GLY A 188 -3.43 -5.56 -27.51
N GLY A 189 -4.62 -5.85 -28.01
CA GLY A 189 -5.58 -6.70 -27.28
C GLY A 189 -6.64 -5.94 -26.48
N ARG A 190 -6.77 -4.61 -26.68
CA ARG A 190 -7.86 -3.80 -26.11
C ARG A 190 -9.22 -4.45 -26.35
N SER A 191 -9.55 -4.81 -27.59
CA SER A 191 -10.85 -5.39 -27.92
C SER A 191 -11.10 -6.76 -27.26
N ASP A 192 -10.05 -7.56 -27.05
CA ASP A 192 -10.17 -8.84 -26.34
C ASP A 192 -10.38 -8.65 -24.85
N PHE A 193 -9.69 -7.67 -24.25
CA PHE A 193 -9.93 -7.27 -22.88
C PHE A 193 -11.34 -6.69 -22.70
N GLU A 194 -11.78 -5.75 -23.54
CA GLU A 194 -13.12 -5.16 -23.49
C GLU A 194 -14.21 -6.22 -23.61
N ARG A 195 -14.05 -7.18 -24.53
CA ARG A 195 -14.98 -8.32 -24.68
C ARG A 195 -15.02 -9.19 -23.42
N THR A 196 -13.88 -9.41 -22.79
CA THR A 196 -13.78 -10.23 -21.56
C THR A 196 -14.35 -9.49 -20.36
N LEU A 197 -14.05 -8.20 -20.21
CA LEU A 197 -14.59 -7.34 -19.17
C LEU A 197 -16.11 -7.21 -19.29
N ARG A 198 -16.65 -7.15 -20.52
CA ARG A 198 -18.10 -7.20 -20.73
C ARG A 198 -18.72 -8.51 -20.27
N LYS A 199 -18.09 -9.65 -20.51
CA LYS A 199 -18.57 -10.93 -19.95
C LYS A 199 -18.58 -10.92 -18.42
N VAL A 200 -17.58 -10.29 -17.79
CA VAL A 200 -17.53 -10.14 -16.32
C VAL A 200 -18.68 -9.27 -15.82
N GLU A 201 -18.91 -8.11 -16.46
CA GLU A 201 -20.02 -7.20 -16.16
C GLU A 201 -21.40 -7.88 -16.34
N ASP A 202 -21.58 -8.63 -17.43
CA ASP A 202 -22.82 -9.35 -17.73
C ASP A 202 -23.05 -10.46 -16.68
N THR A 203 -21.99 -11.20 -16.31
CA THR A 203 -22.09 -12.27 -15.29
C THR A 203 -22.49 -11.72 -13.91
N LEU A 204 -21.90 -10.59 -13.49
CA LEU A 204 -22.29 -9.91 -12.24
C LEU A 204 -23.71 -9.34 -12.31
N SER A 205 -24.19 -8.99 -13.51
CA SER A 205 -25.55 -8.47 -13.70
C SER A 205 -26.61 -9.57 -13.66
N GLU A 206 -26.33 -10.72 -14.26
CA GLU A 206 -27.27 -11.85 -14.38
C GLU A 206 -27.55 -12.55 -13.04
N ASN A 207 -26.58 -12.55 -12.12
CA ASN A 207 -26.68 -13.30 -10.86
C ASN A 207 -27.37 -12.53 -9.71
N GLY A 208 -27.83 -11.30 -9.94
CA GLY A 208 -28.84 -10.63 -9.10
C GLY A 208 -28.39 -10.00 -7.76
N GLY A 209 -27.14 -10.15 -7.34
CA GLY A 209 -26.61 -9.60 -6.08
C GLY A 209 -25.10 -9.49 -6.14
N PRO A 210 -24.42 -8.69 -5.30
CA PRO A 210 -23.23 -7.95 -5.74
C PRO A 210 -22.00 -8.81 -6.06
N PHE A 211 -21.99 -10.08 -5.69
CA PHE A 211 -20.90 -11.03 -5.89
C PHE A 211 -21.13 -11.94 -7.09
N PHE A 212 -20.08 -12.63 -7.54
CA PHE A 212 -20.18 -13.49 -8.72
C PHE A 212 -21.18 -14.65 -8.57
N LEU A 213 -21.53 -15.04 -7.35
CA LEU A 213 -22.54 -16.05 -7.03
C LEU A 213 -23.82 -15.42 -6.44
N GLY A 214 -24.14 -14.18 -6.83
CA GLY A 214 -25.30 -13.43 -6.33
C GLY A 214 -25.00 -12.74 -5.01
N GLU A 215 -25.84 -12.94 -3.99
CA GLU A 215 -25.62 -12.35 -2.66
C GLU A 215 -24.46 -13.00 -1.89
N ARG A 216 -24.02 -14.18 -2.32
CA ARG A 216 -23.00 -14.98 -1.64
C ARG A 216 -21.59 -14.55 -2.04
N PHE A 217 -20.85 -13.98 -1.11
CA PHE A 217 -19.41 -13.79 -1.23
C PHE A 217 -18.70 -15.14 -1.14
N SER A 218 -17.80 -15.43 -2.09
CA SER A 218 -17.13 -16.73 -2.17
C SER A 218 -15.66 -16.60 -2.56
N LEU A 219 -14.97 -17.75 -2.64
CA LEU A 219 -13.64 -17.80 -3.23
C LEU A 219 -13.59 -17.22 -4.66
N VAL A 220 -14.68 -17.26 -5.43
CA VAL A 220 -14.69 -16.66 -6.77
C VAL A 220 -14.33 -15.18 -6.69
N ASP A 221 -14.98 -14.43 -5.80
CA ASP A 221 -14.72 -13.00 -5.60
C ASP A 221 -13.28 -12.73 -5.16
N ILE A 222 -12.77 -13.54 -4.22
CA ILE A 222 -11.37 -13.49 -3.76
C ILE A 222 -10.39 -13.67 -4.94
N MET A 223 -10.69 -14.59 -5.86
CA MET A 223 -9.84 -14.86 -7.03
C MET A 223 -9.82 -13.68 -8.01
N TYR A 224 -10.98 -13.05 -8.27
CA TYR A 224 -11.06 -11.86 -9.13
C TYR A 224 -10.43 -10.61 -8.51
N THR A 225 -10.50 -10.49 -7.18
CA THR A 225 -10.13 -9.28 -6.43
C THR A 225 -8.82 -8.63 -6.85
N PRO A 226 -7.66 -9.32 -6.75
CA PRO A 226 -6.38 -8.67 -7.02
C PRO A 226 -6.23 -8.21 -8.47
N PHE A 227 -6.89 -8.87 -9.42
CA PHE A 227 -6.72 -8.60 -10.85
C PHE A 227 -7.64 -7.50 -11.35
N ILE A 228 -8.90 -7.46 -10.92
CA ILE A 228 -9.78 -6.33 -11.23
C ILE A 228 -9.23 -5.04 -10.59
N GLU A 229 -8.77 -5.10 -9.34
CA GLU A 229 -8.19 -3.94 -8.67
C GLU A 229 -6.97 -3.38 -9.41
N ARG A 230 -6.03 -4.24 -9.81
CA ARG A 230 -4.85 -3.82 -10.60
C ARG A 230 -5.23 -3.33 -11.98
N ALA A 231 -6.22 -3.95 -12.64
CA ALA A 231 -6.69 -3.50 -13.95
C ALA A 231 -7.33 -2.11 -13.88
N VAL A 232 -8.14 -1.84 -12.85
CA VAL A 232 -8.74 -0.53 -12.60
C VAL A 232 -7.67 0.56 -12.51
N ALA A 233 -6.66 0.36 -11.66
CA ALA A 233 -5.59 1.33 -11.47
C ALA A 233 -4.71 1.50 -12.73
N SER A 234 -4.19 0.37 -13.23
CA SER A 234 -3.19 0.38 -14.29
C SER A 234 -3.77 0.79 -15.64
N LEU A 235 -4.99 0.39 -15.99
CA LEU A 235 -5.57 0.78 -17.27
C LEU A 235 -6.04 2.24 -17.26
N ALA A 236 -6.47 2.78 -16.11
CA ALA A 236 -6.69 4.22 -15.99
C ALA A 236 -5.36 4.98 -16.20
N TYR A 237 -4.29 4.57 -15.51
CA TYR A 237 -2.98 5.22 -15.56
C TYR A 237 -2.29 5.08 -16.93
N PHE A 238 -2.10 3.86 -17.43
CA PHE A 238 -1.36 3.62 -18.67
C PHE A 238 -2.19 3.91 -19.91
N LYS A 239 -3.50 3.60 -19.88
CA LYS A 239 -4.34 3.57 -21.09
C LYS A 239 -5.41 4.67 -21.15
N GLY A 240 -5.74 5.31 -20.02
CA GLY A 240 -6.88 6.23 -19.94
C GLY A 240 -8.22 5.51 -19.94
N TYR A 241 -8.25 4.22 -19.57
CA TYR A 241 -9.45 3.40 -19.60
C TYR A 241 -10.02 3.23 -18.18
N ASN A 242 -11.13 3.90 -17.90
CA ASN A 242 -11.72 3.94 -16.57
C ASN A 242 -12.78 2.84 -16.37
N ILE A 243 -12.40 1.74 -15.70
CA ILE A 243 -13.32 0.64 -15.33
C ILE A 243 -14.30 1.05 -14.22
N ARG A 244 -13.98 2.10 -13.43
CA ARG A 244 -14.88 2.63 -12.39
C ARG A 244 -15.89 3.64 -12.94
N GLU A 245 -16.03 3.77 -14.26
CA GLU A 245 -17.08 4.58 -14.89
C GLU A 245 -18.45 3.92 -14.71
N LYS A 246 -19.25 4.43 -13.77
CA LYS A 246 -20.49 3.79 -13.31
C LYS A 246 -21.54 3.61 -14.41
N LEU A 247 -21.58 4.50 -15.40
CA LEU A 247 -22.51 4.39 -16.53
C LEU A 247 -22.14 3.23 -17.46
N MET A 248 -20.86 2.85 -17.53
CA MET A 248 -20.39 1.78 -18.40
C MET A 248 -20.34 0.42 -17.70
N PHE A 249 -20.02 0.40 -16.40
CA PHE A 249 -19.81 -0.83 -15.63
C PHE A 249 -20.58 -0.85 -14.29
N PRO A 250 -21.92 -0.70 -14.29
CA PRO A 250 -22.69 -0.63 -13.06
C PRO A 250 -22.53 -1.85 -12.14
N ALA A 251 -22.43 -3.07 -12.67
CA ALA A 251 -22.31 -4.29 -11.88
C ALA A 251 -20.92 -4.47 -11.25
N ILE A 252 -19.84 -4.21 -11.99
CA ILE A 252 -18.49 -4.16 -11.43
C ILE A 252 -18.40 -3.10 -10.33
N ASN A 253 -19.05 -1.93 -10.52
CA ASN A 253 -19.07 -0.90 -9.49
C ASN A 253 -19.85 -1.34 -8.24
N ARG A 254 -21.00 -2.01 -8.39
CA ARG A 254 -21.72 -2.63 -7.25
C ARG A 254 -20.88 -3.69 -6.55
N TRP A 255 -20.14 -4.51 -7.29
CA TRP A 255 -19.22 -5.50 -6.74
C TRP A 255 -18.15 -4.83 -5.88
N PHE A 256 -17.50 -3.78 -6.38
CA PHE A 256 -16.54 -3.01 -5.58
C PHE A 256 -17.18 -2.37 -4.34
N ASP A 257 -18.37 -1.77 -4.47
CA ASP A 257 -19.06 -1.16 -3.33
C ASP A 257 -19.34 -2.22 -2.24
N ALA A 258 -19.67 -3.47 -2.61
CA ALA A 258 -19.81 -4.58 -1.68
C ALA A 258 -18.47 -5.09 -1.12
N MET A 259 -17.44 -5.22 -1.95
CA MET A 259 -16.08 -5.58 -1.52
C MET A 259 -15.54 -4.58 -0.49
N GLU A 260 -15.78 -3.29 -0.72
CA GLU A 260 -15.42 -2.18 0.16
C GLU A 260 -16.18 -2.21 1.49
N THR A 261 -17.14 -3.11 1.73
CA THR A 261 -17.71 -3.37 3.06
C THR A 261 -16.92 -4.41 3.86
N ARG A 262 -16.09 -5.22 3.19
CA ARG A 262 -15.36 -6.34 3.82
C ARG A 262 -14.07 -5.85 4.46
N SER A 263 -13.88 -6.17 5.75
CA SER A 263 -12.67 -5.80 6.49
C SER A 263 -11.41 -6.43 5.91
N SER A 264 -11.49 -7.67 5.42
CA SER A 264 -10.39 -8.36 4.73
C SER A 264 -9.91 -7.54 3.52
N TYR A 265 -10.85 -7.09 2.68
CA TYR A 265 -10.54 -6.31 1.49
C TYR A 265 -9.99 -4.94 1.84
N ARG A 266 -10.59 -4.24 2.81
CA ARG A 266 -10.07 -2.95 3.30
C ARG A 266 -8.64 -3.04 3.83
N ALA A 267 -8.28 -4.17 4.45
CA ALA A 267 -6.94 -4.39 5.01
C ALA A 267 -5.87 -4.66 3.94
N THR A 268 -6.28 -5.11 2.74
CA THR A 268 -5.38 -5.61 1.70
C THR A 268 -5.42 -4.81 0.38
N LYS A 269 -6.45 -4.01 0.17
CA LYS A 269 -6.62 -3.12 -1.01
C LYS A 269 -5.51 -2.09 -1.09
N SER A 270 -4.98 -1.88 -2.29
CA SER A 270 -4.00 -0.84 -2.60
C SER A 270 -4.60 0.30 -3.44
N ASP A 271 -3.89 1.43 -3.51
CA ASP A 271 -4.26 2.61 -4.30
C ASP A 271 -3.78 2.56 -5.75
N TYR A 272 -4.26 3.49 -6.58
CA TYR A 272 -3.90 3.54 -7.99
C TYR A 272 -2.44 3.89 -8.20
N TYR A 273 -1.90 4.80 -7.39
CA TYR A 273 -0.49 5.18 -7.44
C TYR A 273 0.40 3.96 -7.22
N THR A 274 0.16 3.21 -6.15
CA THR A 274 0.98 2.07 -5.81
C THR A 274 0.91 0.99 -6.89
N HIS A 275 -0.28 0.66 -7.41
CA HIS A 275 -0.41 -0.30 -8.52
C HIS A 275 0.25 0.17 -9.81
N ALA A 276 0.17 1.47 -10.13
CA ALA A 276 0.79 2.01 -11.33
C ALA A 276 2.32 1.90 -11.29
N HIS A 277 2.93 2.03 -10.10
CA HIS A 277 4.37 2.02 -9.91
C HIS A 277 4.95 0.66 -9.50
N ASP A 278 4.15 -0.24 -8.91
CA ASP A 278 4.60 -1.58 -8.52
C ASP A 278 4.56 -2.59 -9.68
N LEU A 279 3.68 -2.42 -10.67
CA LEU A 279 3.48 -3.35 -11.77
C LEU A 279 4.64 -3.36 -12.78
N PRO A 280 5.19 -2.22 -13.26
CA PRO A 280 6.29 -2.23 -14.22
C PRO A 280 7.49 -3.09 -13.79
N PRO A 281 8.05 -2.97 -12.57
CA PRO A 281 9.18 -3.80 -12.16
C PRO A 281 8.80 -5.28 -11.95
N GLN A 282 7.52 -5.61 -11.76
CA GLN A 282 7.03 -6.99 -11.64
C GLN A 282 6.79 -7.65 -13.01
N LEU A 283 6.35 -6.88 -14.01
CA LEU A 283 5.92 -7.37 -15.32
C LEU A 283 6.98 -7.19 -16.42
N GLY A 284 8.07 -6.48 -16.13
CA GLY A 284 9.08 -6.10 -17.13
C GLY A 284 8.66 -4.90 -17.98
N GLY A 285 7.76 -4.06 -17.46
CA GLY A 285 7.26 -2.85 -18.10
C GLY A 285 5.76 -2.88 -18.43
N CYS A 286 5.17 -1.69 -18.52
CA CYS A 286 3.80 -1.44 -18.95
C CYS A 286 3.82 -0.40 -20.09
N GLN A 287 2.95 -0.55 -21.09
CA GLN A 287 2.92 0.36 -22.23
C GLN A 287 1.93 1.50 -22.03
N SER A 288 2.44 2.72 -22.03
CA SER A 288 1.60 3.92 -22.00
C SER A 288 0.98 4.25 -23.35
N GLU A 289 -0.28 4.68 -23.33
CA GLU A 289 -1.00 5.31 -24.44
C GLU A 289 -1.28 6.78 -24.09
N SER A 290 -1.56 7.60 -25.10
CA SER A 290 -1.83 9.04 -24.92
C SER A 290 -3.07 9.30 -24.07
N GLY A 291 -4.07 8.42 -24.14
CA GLY A 291 -5.30 8.52 -23.33
C GLY A 291 -5.06 8.56 -21.82
N GLY A 292 -3.96 7.95 -21.34
CA GLY A 292 -3.63 7.94 -19.90
C GLY A 292 -2.87 9.17 -19.40
N GLU A 293 -2.44 10.09 -20.27
CA GLU A 293 -1.51 11.17 -19.89
C GLU A 293 -2.05 12.08 -18.77
N SER A 294 -3.31 12.49 -18.86
CA SER A 294 -3.96 13.30 -17.82
C SER A 294 -4.05 12.56 -16.49
N VAL A 295 -4.38 11.27 -16.54
CA VAL A 295 -4.49 10.41 -15.35
C VAL A 295 -3.13 10.19 -14.70
N ARG A 296 -2.07 9.97 -15.49
CA ARG A 296 -0.69 9.87 -14.95
C ARG A 296 -0.28 11.15 -14.24
N LYS A 297 -0.49 12.30 -14.88
CA LYS A 297 -0.15 13.60 -14.28
C LYS A 297 -0.89 13.83 -12.95
N ALA A 298 -2.16 13.42 -12.88
CA ALA A 298 -2.96 13.52 -11.66
C ALA A 298 -2.42 12.59 -10.56
N ILE A 299 -2.19 11.31 -10.89
CA ILE A 299 -1.72 10.27 -9.95
C ILE A 299 -0.28 10.52 -9.49
N ASP A 300 0.60 11.04 -10.36
CA ASP A 300 2.02 11.32 -10.08
C ASP A 300 2.25 12.71 -9.45
N GLY A 301 1.36 13.10 -8.54
CA GLY A 301 1.53 14.31 -7.72
C GLY A 301 0.67 15.50 -8.10
N GLY A 302 -0.01 15.48 -9.25
CA GLY A 302 -0.98 16.53 -9.61
C GLY A 302 -2.10 16.67 -8.57
N ASP A 303 -2.60 15.55 -8.04
CA ASP A 303 -3.71 15.51 -7.08
C ASP A 303 -3.26 15.53 -5.61
N TRP A 304 -1.97 15.75 -5.34
CA TRP A 304 -1.39 15.83 -3.98
C TRP A 304 -1.19 17.28 -3.56
N GLN A 305 -2.20 18.11 -3.74
CA GLN A 305 -2.19 19.51 -3.33
C GLN A 305 -3.38 19.77 -2.42
N LEU A 306 -3.21 20.53 -1.35
CA LEU A 306 -4.31 20.90 -0.46
C LEU A 306 -4.99 22.20 -0.95
N PRO A 307 -6.34 22.27 -0.95
CA PRO A 307 -7.28 21.18 -0.68
C PRO A 307 -7.17 20.06 -1.72
N LEU A 308 -7.25 18.80 -1.26
CA LEU A 308 -7.10 17.64 -2.14
C LEU A 308 -8.04 17.76 -3.34
N ALA A 309 -7.46 17.75 -4.54
CA ALA A 309 -8.23 17.75 -5.78
C ALA A 309 -9.11 16.51 -5.88
N LYS A 310 -10.22 16.63 -6.62
CA LYS A 310 -11.04 15.48 -6.97
C LYS A 310 -10.21 14.54 -7.85
N SER A 311 -9.92 13.35 -7.32
CA SER A 311 -9.17 12.31 -8.03
C SER A 311 -10.09 11.40 -8.83
N ILE A 312 -9.53 10.74 -9.85
CA ILE A 312 -10.16 9.62 -10.56
C ILE A 312 -10.36 8.41 -9.63
N GLU A 313 -9.47 8.25 -8.65
CA GLU A 313 -9.62 7.27 -7.58
C GLU A 313 -10.49 7.89 -6.46
N PRO A 314 -11.64 7.27 -6.12
CA PRO A 314 -12.47 7.76 -5.03
C PRO A 314 -11.72 7.68 -3.69
N GLU A 315 -11.89 8.69 -2.83
CA GLU A 315 -11.45 8.57 -1.44
C GLU A 315 -12.21 7.44 -0.73
N TRP A 316 -11.53 6.78 0.21
CA TRP A 316 -12.12 5.71 0.99
C TRP A 316 -13.10 6.30 2.01
N SER A 317 -14.37 5.93 1.89
CA SER A 317 -15.47 6.52 2.69
C SER A 317 -15.46 6.11 4.16
N TRP A 318 -14.74 5.04 4.51
CA TRP A 318 -14.70 4.46 5.85
C TRP A 318 -13.62 5.05 6.77
N ILE A 319 -12.87 6.06 6.31
CA ILE A 319 -11.94 6.81 7.16
C ILE A 319 -12.17 8.31 6.98
N SER A 320 -12.39 9.01 8.10
CA SER A 320 -12.62 10.45 8.08
C SER A 320 -11.34 11.20 7.66
N ALA A 321 -11.48 12.42 7.14
CA ALA A 321 -10.33 13.26 6.82
C ALA A 321 -9.44 13.50 8.05
N ARG A 322 -10.05 13.67 9.24
CA ARG A 322 -9.35 13.84 10.51
C ARG A 322 -8.54 12.59 10.86
N ASP A 323 -9.17 11.42 10.86
CA ASP A 323 -8.49 10.19 11.28
C ASP A 323 -7.42 9.76 10.27
N ALA A 324 -7.60 10.07 8.99
CA ALA A 324 -6.57 9.88 7.97
C ALA A 324 -5.31 10.75 8.24
N ARG A 325 -5.48 11.99 8.71
CA ARG A 325 -4.34 12.83 9.12
C ARG A 325 -3.62 12.25 10.33
N LEU A 326 -4.38 11.80 11.33
CA LEU A 326 -3.84 11.19 12.54
C LEU A 326 -3.16 9.84 12.24
N GLU A 327 -3.69 9.03 11.32
CA GLU A 327 -3.03 7.82 10.82
C GLU A 327 -1.67 8.17 10.20
N ALA A 328 -1.62 9.13 9.27
CA ALA A 328 -0.36 9.54 8.66
C ALA A 328 0.66 10.02 9.71
N ALA A 329 0.23 10.84 10.66
CA ALA A 329 1.06 11.30 11.78
C ALA A 329 1.58 10.13 12.62
N GLU A 330 0.72 9.19 13.00
CA GLU A 330 1.07 7.99 13.78
C GLU A 330 2.13 7.14 13.09
N ARG A 331 2.01 6.95 11.76
CA ARG A 331 2.96 6.15 10.98
C ARG A 331 4.34 6.80 10.90
N ILE A 332 4.40 8.12 10.81
CA ILE A 332 5.67 8.85 10.80
C ILE A 332 6.28 8.89 12.20
N ILE A 333 5.52 9.25 13.24
CA ILE A 333 5.99 9.33 14.63
C ILE A 333 6.61 8.01 15.09
N HIS A 334 6.03 6.86 14.75
CA HIS A 334 6.56 5.56 15.20
C HIS A 334 7.77 5.06 14.42
N ASN A 335 8.10 5.68 13.28
CA ASN A 335 9.15 5.18 12.38
C ASN A 335 10.05 6.28 11.81
N HIS A 336 10.08 7.45 12.46
CA HIS A 336 10.68 8.67 11.90
C HIS A 336 12.17 8.51 11.60
N GLU A 337 12.94 7.79 12.43
CA GLU A 337 14.38 7.57 12.18
C GLU A 337 14.61 6.81 10.87
N ALA A 338 13.89 5.71 10.66
CA ALA A 338 14.01 4.91 9.45
C ALA A 338 13.50 5.69 8.23
N VAL A 339 12.43 6.48 8.39
CA VAL A 339 11.86 7.32 7.33
C VAL A 339 12.82 8.45 6.93
N ALA A 340 13.45 9.13 7.90
CA ALA A 340 14.43 10.19 7.65
C ALA A 340 15.64 9.64 6.89
N ARG A 341 16.17 8.50 7.33
CA ARG A 341 17.26 7.79 6.63
C ARG A 341 16.84 7.33 5.24
N PHE A 342 15.61 6.86 5.07
CA PHE A 342 15.10 6.47 3.76
C PHE A 342 15.00 7.66 2.81
N ALA A 343 14.42 8.79 3.26
CA ALA A 343 14.27 10.00 2.46
C ALA A 343 15.63 10.55 1.99
N ALA A 344 16.64 10.50 2.87
CA ALA A 344 18.00 10.93 2.57
C ALA A 344 18.71 10.08 1.49
N ARG A 345 18.16 8.94 1.06
CA ARG A 345 18.71 8.15 -0.06
C ARG A 345 18.68 8.91 -1.38
N ALA A 346 17.77 9.87 -1.54
CA ALA A 346 17.66 10.73 -2.72
C ALA A 346 19.01 11.35 -3.11
N LYS A 347 19.86 11.64 -2.12
CA LYS A 347 21.16 12.30 -2.33
C LYS A 347 22.36 11.35 -2.43
N SER A 348 22.15 10.05 -2.30
CA SER A 348 23.21 9.04 -2.50
C SER A 348 23.16 8.38 -3.88
N GLY A 349 22.02 8.47 -4.58
CA GLY A 349 21.78 7.72 -5.81
C GLY A 349 21.43 6.25 -5.57
N PRO A 350 21.35 5.45 -6.65
CA PRO A 350 20.92 4.05 -6.57
C PRO A 350 21.91 3.17 -5.81
N GLY A 351 21.42 2.05 -5.28
CA GLY A 351 22.26 1.04 -4.64
C GLY A 351 23.18 0.33 -5.62
N PHE A 352 24.16 -0.40 -5.09
CA PHE A 352 25.05 -1.23 -5.91
C PHE A 352 25.03 -2.71 -5.45
N PRO A 353 24.57 -3.65 -6.32
CA PRO A 353 23.90 -3.41 -7.60
C PRO A 353 22.49 -2.80 -7.39
N PRO A 354 21.97 -2.03 -8.35
CA PRO A 354 20.64 -1.42 -8.21
C PRO A 354 19.55 -2.48 -8.32
N ALA A 355 18.45 -2.29 -7.58
CA ALA A 355 17.21 -3.03 -7.81
C ALA A 355 16.41 -2.40 -8.96
N TRP A 356 15.49 -3.17 -9.55
CA TRP A 356 14.65 -2.68 -10.65
C TRP A 356 13.61 -1.66 -10.18
N ALA A 357 13.24 -1.70 -8.91
CA ALA A 357 12.39 -0.70 -8.30
C ALA A 357 13.24 0.33 -7.57
N GLU A 358 13.54 1.44 -8.23
CA GLU A 358 14.40 2.50 -7.72
C GLU A 358 13.96 3.01 -6.33
N LEU A 359 12.66 3.33 -6.18
CA LEU A 359 12.09 3.77 -4.90
C LEU A 359 12.03 2.65 -3.84
N ALA A 360 12.27 1.40 -4.20
CA ALA A 360 12.30 0.28 -3.25
C ALA A 360 13.66 -0.41 -3.21
N ASP A 361 14.73 0.25 -3.68
CA ASP A 361 16.06 -0.33 -3.71
C ASP A 361 16.58 -0.57 -2.28
N PRO A 362 16.77 -1.84 -1.88
CA PRO A 362 17.29 -2.16 -0.55
C PRO A 362 18.78 -1.87 -0.41
N ASN A 363 19.51 -1.72 -1.52
CA ASN A 363 20.95 -1.47 -1.54
C ASN A 363 21.29 0.02 -1.50
N ALA A 364 20.31 0.91 -1.73
CA ALA A 364 20.48 2.35 -1.64
C ALA A 364 20.77 2.78 -0.19
N GLN A 365 21.79 3.63 -0.02
CA GLN A 365 22.26 4.10 1.28
C GLN A 365 21.79 5.51 1.57
N ALA A 366 21.54 5.82 2.85
CA ALA A 366 21.19 7.18 3.26
C ALA A 366 22.41 8.11 3.11
N ALA A 367 22.19 9.31 2.59
CA ALA A 367 23.21 10.36 2.69
C ALA A 367 23.14 10.97 4.10
N GLU A 368 23.99 10.48 5.01
CA GLU A 368 23.97 10.80 6.45
C GLU A 368 23.91 12.30 6.77
N LYS A 369 24.51 13.14 5.92
CA LYS A 369 24.47 14.61 6.01
C LYS A 369 23.04 15.16 6.11
N TRP A 370 22.07 14.52 5.44
CA TRP A 370 20.69 15.00 5.32
C TRP A 370 19.73 14.38 6.34
N VAL A 371 20.16 13.37 7.10
CA VAL A 371 19.28 12.71 8.08
C VAL A 371 18.78 13.68 9.16
N PRO A 372 19.63 14.55 9.76
CA PRO A 372 19.17 15.51 10.77
C PRO A 372 18.17 16.54 10.22
N ILE A 373 18.39 17.02 8.98
CA ILE A 373 17.46 17.97 8.38
C ILE A 373 16.12 17.29 8.08
N MET A 374 16.15 16.05 7.60
CA MET A 374 14.95 15.28 7.32
C MET A 374 14.13 15.06 8.60
N ASP A 375 14.78 14.81 9.74
CA ASP A 375 14.08 14.72 11.03
C ASP A 375 13.28 15.99 11.33
N VAL A 376 13.88 17.17 11.22
CA VAL A 376 13.21 18.47 11.42
C VAL A 376 11.99 18.61 10.51
N PHE A 377 12.14 18.29 9.23
CA PHE A 377 11.06 18.46 8.26
C PHE A 377 9.98 17.38 8.32
N LEU A 378 10.29 16.18 8.83
CA LEU A 378 9.27 15.19 9.16
C LEU A 378 8.43 15.66 10.36
N ARG A 379 9.03 16.30 11.36
CA ARG A 379 8.26 16.90 12.47
C ARG A 379 7.35 18.03 12.00
N HIS A 380 7.81 18.87 11.08
CA HIS A 380 6.95 19.87 10.42
C HIS A 380 5.81 19.24 9.64
N ALA A 381 6.07 18.18 8.87
CA ALA A 381 5.03 17.47 8.12
C ALA A 381 3.96 16.89 9.06
N VAL A 382 4.37 16.28 10.17
CA VAL A 382 3.47 15.74 11.19
C VAL A 382 2.68 16.86 11.88
N ASN A 383 3.34 17.97 12.25
CA ASN A 383 2.66 19.11 12.86
C ASN A 383 1.58 19.69 11.94
N LEU A 384 1.89 19.84 10.64
CA LEU A 384 0.93 20.29 9.62
C LEU A 384 -0.24 19.32 9.47
N LEU A 385 0.03 18.01 9.44
CA LEU A 385 -1.01 16.98 9.41
C LEU A 385 -1.93 17.09 10.62
N MET A 386 -1.41 17.31 11.82
CA MET A 386 -2.23 17.39 13.03
C MET A 386 -3.02 18.71 13.12
N ALA A 387 -2.45 19.81 12.63
CA ALA A 387 -3.05 21.15 12.71
C ALA A 387 -4.30 21.38 11.84
N GLY A 388 -4.60 20.52 10.85
CA GLY A 388 -5.83 20.65 10.03
C GLY A 388 -5.60 20.49 8.54
N ASP A 389 -6.67 20.37 7.75
CA ASP A 389 -6.63 20.67 6.31
C ASP A 389 -7.25 22.06 6.10
N ALA A 390 -6.67 22.90 5.24
CA ALA A 390 -7.18 24.26 4.98
C ALA A 390 -8.62 24.30 4.40
N ALA A 391 -9.19 23.16 4.00
CA ALA A 391 -10.55 23.05 3.47
C ALA A 391 -11.44 22.05 4.20
N ALA A 392 -11.00 21.47 5.32
CA ALA A 392 -11.93 20.71 6.16
C ALA A 392 -13.03 21.65 6.66
N ALA A 393 -14.26 21.15 6.75
CA ALA A 393 -15.44 21.93 7.14
C ALA A 393 -15.38 22.48 8.59
N ASP A 394 -14.31 22.21 9.34
CA ASP A 394 -14.04 22.67 10.70
C ASP A 394 -13.24 23.99 10.67
N ARG A 395 -13.90 25.09 10.29
CA ARG A 395 -13.23 26.29 9.77
C ARG A 395 -12.73 27.36 10.76
N ASP A 396 -12.90 27.24 12.07
CA ASP A 396 -12.47 28.34 12.97
C ASP A 396 -11.16 28.07 13.74
N GLU A 397 -10.99 26.91 14.38
CA GLU A 397 -9.79 26.64 15.19
C GLU A 397 -8.62 26.06 14.37
N SER A 398 -8.92 25.24 13.34
CA SER A 398 -7.91 24.56 12.53
C SER A 398 -7.09 25.50 11.64
N THR A 399 -7.60 26.70 11.30
CA THR A 399 -6.91 27.62 10.40
C THR A 399 -5.79 28.40 11.10
N VAL A 400 -5.99 28.79 12.36
CA VAL A 400 -4.99 29.50 13.17
C VAL A 400 -3.84 28.57 13.53
N GLU A 401 -4.13 27.37 14.02
CA GLU A 401 -3.10 26.37 14.33
C GLU A 401 -2.30 25.99 13.08
N ARG A 402 -2.98 25.76 11.95
CA ARG A 402 -2.31 25.43 10.69
C ARG A 402 -1.46 26.58 10.16
N ALA A 403 -1.91 27.83 10.32
CA ALA A 403 -1.11 29.00 9.97
C ALA A 403 0.16 29.10 10.84
N ALA A 404 0.03 28.86 12.15
CA ALA A 404 1.17 28.83 13.07
C ALA A 404 2.15 27.69 12.74
N ALA A 405 1.64 26.47 12.49
CA ALA A 405 2.45 25.32 12.07
C ALA A 405 3.21 25.59 10.78
N TRP A 406 2.57 26.24 9.80
CA TRP A 406 3.22 26.64 8.56
C TRP A 406 4.26 27.74 8.78
N ALA A 407 3.98 28.74 9.61
CA ALA A 407 4.93 29.81 9.92
C ALA A 407 6.23 29.25 10.54
N ALA A 408 6.12 28.27 11.44
CA ALA A 408 7.27 27.58 12.02
C ALA A 408 8.07 26.77 10.97
N ALA A 409 7.38 26.08 10.06
CA ALA A 409 8.02 25.39 8.94
C ALA A 409 8.75 26.37 8.01
N GLU A 410 8.13 27.52 7.70
CA GLU A 410 8.75 28.57 6.89
C GLU A 410 10.00 29.16 7.53
N GLU A 411 10.01 29.36 8.85
CA GLU A 411 11.20 29.82 9.58
C GLU A 411 12.36 28.84 9.39
N SER A 412 12.08 27.54 9.55
CA SER A 412 13.08 26.48 9.33
C SER A 412 13.56 26.46 7.88
N LEU A 413 12.66 26.55 6.89
CA LEU A 413 13.01 26.63 5.46
C LEU A 413 13.86 27.86 5.11
N LYS A 414 13.53 29.03 5.68
CA LYS A 414 14.22 30.30 5.44
C LYS A 414 15.63 30.32 6.04
N SER A 415 15.88 29.52 7.08
CA SER A 415 17.21 29.38 7.68
C SER A 415 18.21 28.63 6.80
N LEU A 416 17.73 27.81 5.86
CA LEU A 416 18.57 27.02 4.96
C LEU A 416 19.18 27.87 3.86
N LYS A 417 20.42 27.52 3.49
CA LYS A 417 20.99 27.95 2.22
C LYS A 417 20.15 27.42 1.08
N ARG A 418 20.16 28.14 -0.05
CA ARG A 418 19.39 27.78 -1.24
C ARG A 418 19.69 26.35 -1.71
N GLU A 419 20.97 25.99 -1.82
CA GLU A 419 21.40 24.64 -2.22
C GLU A 419 20.90 23.54 -1.27
N ASP A 420 20.97 23.78 0.04
CA ASP A 420 20.49 22.81 1.04
C ASP A 420 18.96 22.68 1.01
N ARG A 421 18.23 23.74 0.64
CA ARG A 421 16.77 23.70 0.43
C ARG A 421 16.39 22.90 -0.82
N GLU A 422 17.12 23.06 -1.91
CA GLU A 422 16.92 22.28 -3.14
C GLU A 422 17.16 20.77 -2.88
N ASP A 423 18.23 20.43 -2.15
CA ASP A 423 18.54 19.04 -1.76
C ASP A 423 17.51 18.44 -0.78
N LEU A 424 17.03 19.24 0.18
CA LEU A 424 15.92 18.83 1.06
C LEU A 424 14.65 18.55 0.24
N ALA A 425 14.30 19.41 -0.72
CA ALA A 425 13.13 19.22 -1.56
C ALA A 425 13.20 17.92 -2.36
N GLU A 426 14.39 17.53 -2.84
CA GLU A 426 14.59 16.21 -3.46
C GLU A 426 14.34 15.06 -2.47
N CYS A 427 14.85 15.15 -1.24
CA CYS A 427 14.62 14.12 -0.21
C CYS A 427 13.13 13.99 0.16
N LEU A 428 12.43 15.12 0.31
CA LEU A 428 11.00 15.17 0.60
C LEU A 428 10.18 14.56 -0.55
N ARG A 429 10.50 14.90 -1.81
CA ARG A 429 9.84 14.31 -3.00
C ARG A 429 10.12 12.83 -3.15
N TYR A 430 11.33 12.39 -2.84
CA TYR A 430 11.69 10.98 -2.83
C TYR A 430 10.85 10.19 -1.82
N LEU A 431 10.65 10.72 -0.61
CA LEU A 431 9.74 10.13 0.36
C LEU A 431 8.27 10.20 -0.11
N GLN A 432 7.85 11.33 -0.66
CA GLN A 432 6.50 11.54 -1.19
C GLN A 432 6.11 10.45 -2.20
N GLN A 433 7.00 10.18 -3.15
CA GLN A 433 6.83 9.13 -4.15
C GLN A 433 6.94 7.72 -3.56
N ARG A 434 7.59 7.56 -2.40
CA ARG A 434 7.74 6.25 -1.78
C ARG A 434 6.49 5.75 -1.07
N VAL A 435 5.71 6.64 -0.47
CA VAL A 435 4.56 6.28 0.36
C VAL A 435 3.69 5.29 -0.41
N GLY A 436 3.45 4.10 0.14
CA GLY A 436 2.72 3.02 -0.52
C GLY A 436 1.50 2.56 0.27
N VAL A 437 0.46 2.14 -0.45
CA VAL A 437 -0.81 1.63 0.11
C VAL A 437 -0.91 0.12 -0.18
N PRO A 438 -1.50 -0.71 0.70
CA PRO A 438 -1.87 -0.43 2.09
C PRO A 438 -0.69 -0.57 3.06
N ARG A 439 0.53 -0.80 2.55
CA ARG A 439 1.70 -1.14 3.36
C ARG A 439 1.96 -0.14 4.48
N ASP A 440 1.98 1.14 4.14
CA ASP A 440 2.34 2.20 5.05
C ASP A 440 1.10 2.76 5.75
N MET A 441 0.05 3.05 4.98
CA MET A 441 -1.19 3.67 5.45
C MET A 441 -2.33 3.53 4.44
N SER A 442 -3.52 3.99 4.82
CA SER A 442 -4.67 4.12 3.92
C SER A 442 -4.46 5.14 2.79
N LEU A 443 -5.25 5.04 1.70
CA LEU A 443 -5.24 6.01 0.60
C LEU A 443 -5.39 7.46 1.09
N ASN A 444 -6.39 7.70 1.94
CA ASN A 444 -6.72 9.05 2.40
C ASN A 444 -5.58 9.65 3.23
N ALA A 445 -4.90 8.83 4.04
CA ALA A 445 -3.72 9.21 4.82
C ALA A 445 -2.51 9.47 3.92
N ALA A 446 -2.27 8.56 2.96
CA ALA A 446 -1.16 8.67 2.01
C ALA A 446 -1.25 9.96 1.19
N ARG A 447 -2.42 10.30 0.64
CA ARG A 447 -2.61 11.54 -0.14
C ARG A 447 -2.31 12.79 0.67
N ARG A 448 -2.69 12.82 1.95
CA ARG A 448 -2.46 13.97 2.84
C ARG A 448 -0.99 14.12 3.20
N LEU A 449 -0.33 13.01 3.59
CA LEU A 449 1.12 13.01 3.80
C LEU A 449 1.86 13.47 2.54
N ARG A 450 1.50 12.92 1.37
CA ARG A 450 2.10 13.32 0.10
C ARG A 450 1.90 14.81 -0.16
N ALA A 451 0.73 15.37 0.15
CA ALA A 451 0.49 16.80 -0.04
C ALA A 451 1.32 17.68 0.89
N GLU A 452 1.47 17.32 2.17
CA GLU A 452 2.32 18.08 3.10
C GLU A 452 3.81 17.99 2.76
N LEU A 453 4.29 16.81 2.39
CA LEU A 453 5.66 16.64 1.90
C LEU A 453 5.91 17.47 0.63
N GLY A 454 4.93 17.51 -0.27
CA GLY A 454 4.98 18.33 -1.48
C GLY A 454 5.04 19.82 -1.17
N LYS A 455 4.24 20.29 -0.21
CA LYS A 455 4.21 21.68 0.25
C LYS A 455 5.54 22.10 0.90
N LEU A 456 6.17 21.22 1.68
CA LEU A 456 7.49 21.48 2.26
C LEU A 456 8.62 21.44 1.21
N ALA A 457 8.38 20.83 0.05
CA ALA A 457 9.32 20.70 -1.06
C ALA A 457 9.17 21.79 -2.15
N THR A 458 8.32 22.80 -1.91
CA THR A 458 8.24 24.03 -2.74
C THR A 458 9.17 25.10 -2.22
#